data_AF-S4XNC6-F1
#
_entry.id   AF-S4XNC6-F1
#
_cell.length_a   1.000
_cell.length_b   1.000
_cell.length_c   1.000
_cell.angle_alpha   90.00
_cell.angle_beta   90.00
_cell.angle_gamma   90.00
#
_symmetry.space_group_name_H-M   'P 1'
#
loop_
_entity.id
_entity.type
_entity.pdbx_description
1 polymer ?
#
loop_
_entity_poly.entity_id
_entity_poly.type
_entity_poly.pdbx_seq_one_letter_code
_entity_poly.pdbx_strand_id
1 'polypeptide(L)'
;MQMHSRIMRLGTAAFLALAASGCVMTAGAEQAESEALDSVSEAQIDPGYKAWRLYTATFSNGQPLFQVLAIGGSSVGNYQANTEYFSVTTANLQYLGQSNVTFSRTDGYGTPPSQSGSQQFQMPLSSSWTSFSTDPVSGGYRYDSGDVHLRIGTGNGKITRLTWYQTLPTGQSPANITPNGTFTASSGAVTVPSGSAGYYADSTIQ
;
A
#
# COMPACT_ATOMS: atom_id res chain seq x y z
N MET A 1 30.03 -0.88 69.10
CA MET A 1 31.18 -1.80 69.14
C MET A 1 30.66 -3.20 68.85
N GLN A 2 31.40 -3.97 68.04
CA GLN A 2 31.13 -5.31 67.48
C GLN A 2 30.52 -5.39 66.07
N MET A 3 31.44 -5.69 65.13
CA MET A 3 31.27 -6.42 63.85
C MET A 3 30.57 -7.78 64.05
N HIS A 4 29.96 -8.32 63.00
CA HIS A 4 29.88 -9.72 62.52
C HIS A 4 28.80 -9.74 61.41
N SER A 5 28.76 -10.52 60.33
CA SER A 5 29.70 -11.24 59.48
C SER A 5 28.88 -11.57 58.22
N ARG A 6 29.56 -11.78 57.09
CA ARG A 6 29.00 -12.08 55.76
C ARG A 6 28.15 -13.37 55.74
N ILE A 7 27.26 -13.53 54.76
CA ILE A 7 27.17 -14.72 53.90
C ILE A 7 26.43 -14.34 52.60
N MET A 8 27.17 -14.41 51.50
CA MET A 8 26.70 -14.39 50.11
C MET A 8 26.52 -15.86 49.71
N ARG A 9 25.37 -16.25 49.16
CA ARG A 9 25.20 -17.58 48.54
C ARG A 9 24.93 -17.45 47.05
N LEU A 10 25.92 -17.90 46.30
CA LEU A 10 25.89 -18.25 44.89
C LEU A 10 24.70 -19.17 44.58
N GLY A 11 23.95 -18.84 43.53
CA GLY A 11 23.10 -19.78 42.80
C GLY A 11 23.78 -20.15 41.49
N THR A 12 24.36 -21.34 41.43
CA THR A 12 25.03 -21.91 40.25
C THR A 12 23.99 -22.53 39.32
N ALA A 13 23.82 -21.99 38.11
CA ALA A 13 23.06 -22.64 37.05
C ALA A 13 23.92 -23.72 36.39
N ALA A 14 23.45 -24.96 36.40
CA ALA A 14 24.07 -26.08 35.68
C ALA A 14 23.59 -26.07 34.22
N PHE A 15 24.50 -25.76 33.30
CA PHE A 15 24.33 -26.06 31.87
C PHE A 15 25.05 -27.37 31.57
N LEU A 16 24.29 -28.38 31.14
CA LEU A 16 24.83 -29.61 30.57
C LEU A 16 25.34 -29.32 29.15
N ALA A 17 26.64 -29.47 28.97
CA ALA A 17 27.29 -29.50 27.67
C ALA A 17 27.06 -30.88 27.02
N LEU A 18 26.52 -30.91 25.80
CA LEU A 18 26.82 -31.96 24.84
C LEU A 18 27.71 -31.36 23.76
N ALA A 19 28.99 -31.75 23.80
CA ALA A 19 29.94 -31.52 22.74
C ALA A 19 29.74 -32.56 21.64
N ALA A 20 29.59 -32.09 20.40
CA ALA A 20 29.96 -32.87 19.22
C ALA A 20 30.91 -32.00 18.40
N SER A 21 32.19 -32.35 18.49
CA SER A 21 33.29 -31.81 17.71
C SER A 21 33.15 -32.23 16.25
N GLY A 22 33.23 -31.26 15.34
CA GLY A 22 33.29 -31.48 13.90
C GLY A 22 33.85 -30.25 13.21
N CYS A 23 35.15 -30.02 13.37
CA CYS A 23 35.89 -29.01 12.61
C CYS A 23 35.96 -29.43 11.14
N VAL A 24 35.30 -28.68 10.26
CA VAL A 24 35.78 -28.50 8.88
C VAL A 24 36.01 -27.00 8.71
N MET A 25 37.28 -26.63 8.74
CA MET A 25 37.77 -25.33 8.34
C MET A 25 37.72 -25.29 6.81
N THR A 26 36.78 -24.54 6.24
CA THR A 26 36.92 -23.98 4.90
C THR A 26 37.07 -22.48 5.05
N ALA A 27 38.25 -22.00 4.69
CA ALA A 27 38.56 -20.58 4.59
C ALA A 27 37.73 -19.95 3.47
N GLY A 28 37.05 -18.85 3.77
CA GLY A 28 36.38 -18.06 2.75
C GLY A 28 35.23 -17.23 3.30
N ALA A 29 35.51 -15.94 3.47
CA ALA A 29 34.58 -14.82 3.28
C ALA A 29 33.34 -14.69 4.19
N GLU A 30 33.19 -13.46 4.66
CA GLU A 30 31.93 -12.73 4.84
C GLU A 30 31.13 -13.02 6.11
N GLN A 31 31.39 -12.14 7.08
CA GLN A 31 30.47 -11.60 8.07
C GLN A 31 29.05 -11.47 7.49
N ALA A 32 28.20 -12.46 7.76
CA ALA A 32 26.77 -12.34 7.53
C ALA A 32 26.21 -11.39 8.59
N GLU A 33 26.18 -10.10 8.25
CA GLU A 33 25.24 -9.17 8.84
C GLU A 33 23.85 -9.78 8.64
N SER A 34 23.14 -10.03 9.75
CA SER A 34 21.71 -10.28 9.72
C SER A 34 21.09 -9.04 9.10
N GLU A 35 20.80 -9.08 7.79
CA GLU A 35 19.97 -8.09 7.14
C GLU A 35 18.68 -8.00 7.95
N ALA A 36 18.52 -6.89 8.66
CA ALA A 36 17.23 -6.52 9.18
C ALA A 36 16.30 -6.55 7.98
N LEU A 37 15.31 -7.45 8.00
CA LEU A 37 14.23 -7.42 7.04
C LEU A 37 13.53 -6.08 7.24
N ASP A 38 13.95 -5.11 6.41
CA ASP A 38 13.48 -3.75 6.43
C ASP A 38 11.96 -3.77 6.43
N SER A 39 11.37 -3.09 7.40
CA SER A 39 9.94 -2.85 7.44
C SER A 39 9.56 -2.07 6.18
N VAL A 40 8.96 -2.75 5.20
CA VAL A 40 8.51 -2.12 3.96
C VAL A 40 7.28 -1.28 4.28
N SER A 41 7.44 0.05 4.30
CA SER A 41 6.31 0.97 4.23
C SER A 41 5.90 1.12 2.78
N GLU A 42 4.91 0.36 2.35
CA GLU A 42 4.47 0.37 0.96
C GLU A 42 3.54 1.54 0.67
N ALA A 43 3.60 2.02 -0.57
CA ALA A 43 2.80 3.11 -1.12
C ALA A 43 1.61 2.59 -1.92
N GLN A 44 0.53 3.37 -2.02
CA GLN A 44 -0.62 2.98 -2.84
C GLN A 44 -0.34 3.28 -4.30
N ILE A 45 0.17 4.47 -4.61
CA ILE A 45 0.48 4.90 -5.98
C ILE A 45 1.94 5.33 -6.11
N ASP A 46 2.68 4.74 -7.05
CA ASP A 46 4.10 5.10 -7.26
C ASP A 46 4.28 6.16 -8.37
N PRO A 47 5.01 7.26 -8.15
CA PRO A 47 5.52 8.10 -9.23
C PRO A 47 6.81 7.56 -9.89
N GLY A 48 7.45 6.55 -9.30
CA GLY A 48 8.76 6.03 -9.69
C GLY A 48 9.87 7.06 -9.43
N TYR A 49 10.83 7.17 -10.36
CA TYR A 49 11.93 8.15 -10.28
C TYR A 49 11.54 9.58 -10.69
N LYS A 50 10.26 9.95 -10.57
CA LYS A 50 9.70 11.24 -10.97
C LYS A 50 9.33 12.06 -9.74
N ALA A 51 9.37 13.38 -9.87
CA ALA A 51 8.97 14.27 -8.79
C ALA A 51 7.46 14.17 -8.53
N TRP A 52 6.69 13.99 -9.61
CA TRP A 52 5.26 13.79 -9.53
C TRP A 52 4.74 12.92 -10.67
N ARG A 53 3.56 12.34 -10.42
CA ARG A 53 2.74 11.64 -11.41
C ARG A 53 1.27 12.00 -11.24
N LEU A 54 0.62 12.39 -12.32
CA LEU A 54 -0.80 12.70 -12.39
C LEU A 54 -1.55 11.55 -13.05
N TYR A 55 -2.39 10.87 -12.29
CA TYR A 55 -3.35 9.90 -12.79
C TYR A 55 -4.66 10.59 -13.10
N THR A 56 -5.25 10.26 -14.24
CA THR A 56 -6.60 10.69 -14.62
C THR A 56 -7.46 9.45 -14.82
N ALA A 57 -8.54 9.37 -14.03
CA ALA A 57 -9.56 8.33 -14.12
C ALA A 57 -10.81 8.89 -14.82
N THR A 58 -11.21 8.23 -15.90
CA THR A 58 -12.40 8.57 -16.70
C THR A 58 -13.29 7.35 -16.83
N PHE A 59 -14.60 7.52 -16.68
CA PHE A 59 -15.54 6.45 -16.99
C PHE A 59 -15.51 6.11 -18.49
N SER A 60 -15.82 4.87 -18.85
CA SER A 60 -15.86 4.42 -20.25
C SER A 60 -16.89 5.17 -21.12
N ASN A 61 -17.82 5.91 -20.51
CA ASN A 61 -18.75 6.82 -21.19
C ASN A 61 -18.15 8.23 -21.45
N GLY A 62 -16.87 8.44 -21.17
CA GLY A 62 -16.14 9.70 -21.38
C GLY A 62 -16.23 10.70 -20.23
N GLN A 63 -16.99 10.41 -19.17
CA GLN A 63 -17.16 11.34 -18.05
C GLN A 63 -15.99 11.27 -17.05
N PRO A 64 -15.47 12.40 -16.55
CA PRO A 64 -14.39 12.38 -15.57
C PRO A 64 -14.86 11.82 -14.22
N LEU A 65 -14.01 11.02 -13.57
CA LEU A 65 -14.24 10.51 -12.22
C LEU A 65 -13.36 11.24 -11.21
N PHE A 66 -12.05 10.97 -11.20
CA PHE A 66 -11.11 11.68 -10.35
C PHE A 66 -9.73 11.80 -10.98
N GLN A 67 -8.97 12.78 -10.51
CA GLN A 67 -7.54 12.90 -10.74
C GLN A 67 -6.79 12.63 -9.44
N VAL A 68 -5.61 12.01 -9.54
CA VAL A 68 -4.71 11.77 -8.41
C VAL A 68 -3.33 12.29 -8.76
N LEU A 69 -2.87 13.32 -8.04
CA LEU A 69 -1.50 13.81 -8.15
C LEU A 69 -0.69 13.18 -7.02
N ALA A 70 0.15 12.23 -7.37
CA ALA A 70 1.11 11.62 -6.46
C ALA A 70 2.41 12.44 -6.48
N ILE A 71 2.87 12.88 -5.31
CA ILE A 71 4.15 13.54 -5.11
C ILE A 71 5.07 12.59 -4.35
N GLY A 72 6.25 12.30 -4.91
CA GLY A 72 7.23 11.38 -4.31
C GLY A 72 8.50 12.06 -3.86
N GLY A 73 9.10 11.57 -2.77
CA GLY A 73 10.47 11.86 -2.33
C GLY A 73 10.72 13.26 -1.75
N SER A 74 10.25 14.31 -2.41
CA SER A 74 10.45 15.71 -2.02
C SER A 74 9.23 16.56 -2.37
N SER A 75 8.96 17.60 -1.58
CA SER A 75 7.88 18.55 -1.87
C SER A 75 8.14 19.30 -3.18
N VAL A 76 7.08 19.57 -3.93
CA VAL A 76 7.18 20.21 -5.25
C VAL A 76 6.12 21.31 -5.38
N GLY A 77 6.58 22.56 -5.56
CA GLY A 77 5.69 23.71 -5.50
C GLY A 77 4.99 23.79 -4.14
N ASN A 78 3.66 23.83 -4.14
CA ASN A 78 2.84 23.85 -2.92
C ASN A 78 2.44 22.44 -2.41
N TYR A 79 2.88 21.38 -3.09
CA TYR A 79 2.51 20.01 -2.75
C TYR A 79 3.58 19.35 -1.88
N GLN A 80 3.14 18.62 -0.86
CA GLN A 80 4.01 17.94 0.10
C GLN A 80 4.51 16.62 -0.47
N ALA A 81 5.75 16.26 -0.11
CA ALA A 81 6.31 14.95 -0.41
C ALA A 81 5.42 13.81 0.10
N ASN A 82 5.50 12.66 -0.56
CA ASN A 82 4.86 11.41 -0.15
C ASN A 82 3.36 11.56 0.13
N THR A 83 2.68 12.35 -0.72
CA THR A 83 1.26 12.65 -0.58
C THR A 83 0.54 12.46 -1.92
N GLU A 84 -0.65 11.88 -1.85
CA GLU A 84 -1.59 11.79 -2.96
C GLU A 84 -2.67 12.86 -2.80
N TYR A 85 -2.85 13.67 -3.84
CA TYR A 85 -3.88 14.71 -3.89
C TYR A 85 -4.98 14.26 -4.85
N PHE A 86 -6.17 14.03 -4.30
CA PHE A 86 -7.34 13.60 -5.06
C PHE A 86 -8.23 14.79 -5.36
N SER A 87 -8.68 14.88 -6.62
CA SER A 87 -9.72 15.79 -7.06
C SER A 87 -10.81 15.02 -7.78
N VAL A 88 -12.02 15.01 -7.21
CA VAL A 88 -13.15 14.18 -7.66
C VAL A 88 -14.21 15.06 -8.31
N THR A 89 -14.78 14.59 -9.42
CA THR A 89 -15.98 15.18 -10.03
C THR A 89 -17.22 14.48 -9.48
N THR A 90 -17.74 14.98 -8.36
CA THR A 90 -18.86 14.34 -7.63
C THR A 90 -20.16 14.27 -8.43
N ALA A 91 -20.35 15.17 -9.40
CA ALA A 91 -21.49 15.17 -10.32
C ALA A 91 -21.56 13.94 -11.23
N ASN A 92 -20.51 13.11 -11.26
CA ASN A 92 -20.43 11.90 -12.08
C ASN A 92 -20.45 10.60 -11.26
N LEU A 93 -20.61 10.67 -9.93
CA LEU A 93 -20.58 9.46 -9.09
C LEU A 93 -21.75 8.50 -9.37
N GLN A 94 -22.84 8.96 -9.99
CA GLN A 94 -23.91 8.06 -10.42
C GLN A 94 -23.43 6.98 -11.41
N TYR A 95 -22.32 7.18 -12.12
CA TYR A 95 -21.80 6.18 -13.07
C TYR A 95 -20.97 5.07 -12.42
N LEU A 96 -20.72 5.16 -11.10
CA LEU A 96 -19.99 4.13 -10.40
C LEU A 96 -20.72 2.77 -10.48
N GLY A 97 -19.96 1.71 -10.78
CA GLY A 97 -20.49 0.35 -10.98
C GLY A 97 -21.28 0.15 -12.28
N GLN A 98 -21.61 1.21 -13.02
CA GLN A 98 -22.33 1.15 -14.29
C GLN A 98 -21.40 1.27 -15.51
N SER A 99 -20.22 1.86 -15.32
CA SER A 99 -19.23 2.07 -16.37
C SER A 99 -17.86 1.63 -15.89
N ASN A 100 -17.03 1.12 -16.80
CA ASN A 100 -15.63 0.83 -16.51
C ASN A 100 -14.88 2.13 -16.23
N VAL A 101 -13.75 2.05 -15.52
CA VAL A 101 -12.89 3.19 -15.24
C VAL A 101 -11.59 3.02 -16.01
N THR A 102 -11.24 3.99 -16.83
CA THR A 102 -9.97 4.02 -17.57
C THR A 102 -9.02 4.97 -16.87
N PHE A 103 -7.85 4.46 -16.50
CA PHE A 103 -6.75 5.24 -15.97
C PHE A 103 -5.75 5.57 -17.08
N SER A 104 -5.31 6.81 -17.07
CA SER A 104 -4.13 7.28 -17.80
C SER A 104 -3.22 8.03 -16.84
N ARG A 105 -1.95 8.19 -17.20
CA ARG A 105 -0.99 8.93 -16.38
C ARG A 105 -0.13 9.88 -17.19
N THR A 106 0.28 10.97 -16.56
CA THR A 106 1.32 11.88 -17.03
C THR A 106 2.34 12.06 -15.93
N ASP A 107 3.62 12.09 -16.30
CA ASP A 107 4.74 12.19 -15.37
C ASP A 107 5.48 13.50 -15.58
N GLY A 108 6.13 14.01 -14.53
CA GLY A 108 6.98 15.19 -14.72
C GLY A 108 7.95 15.51 -13.58
N TYR A 109 8.66 16.61 -13.81
CA TYR A 109 9.56 17.27 -12.89
C TYR A 109 9.12 18.72 -12.73
N GLY A 110 9.49 19.36 -11.62
CA GLY A 110 9.08 20.74 -11.33
C GLY A 110 7.58 20.85 -11.04
N THR A 111 7.01 22.04 -11.23
CA THR A 111 5.63 22.34 -10.82
C THR A 111 4.58 21.42 -11.48
N PRO A 112 3.78 20.68 -10.70
CA PRO A 112 2.69 19.87 -11.25
C PRO A 112 1.55 20.71 -11.85
N PRO A 113 0.73 20.13 -12.75
CA PRO A 113 -0.50 20.78 -13.20
C PRO A 113 -1.46 21.08 -12.04
N SER A 114 -2.19 22.19 -12.13
CA SER A 114 -3.26 22.51 -11.17
C SER A 114 -4.36 21.46 -11.23
N GLN A 115 -4.89 21.08 -10.07
CA GLN A 115 -6.02 20.16 -9.96
C GLN A 115 -7.28 20.88 -9.49
N SER A 116 -8.44 20.42 -9.97
CA SER A 116 -9.75 20.93 -9.56
C SER A 116 -10.76 19.80 -9.46
N GLY A 117 -11.63 19.83 -8.45
CA GLY A 117 -12.74 18.89 -8.28
C GLY A 117 -13.76 19.44 -7.30
N SER A 118 -14.99 18.94 -7.36
CA SER A 118 -16.07 19.30 -6.42
C SER A 118 -15.91 18.64 -5.05
N GLN A 119 -15.05 17.63 -4.95
CA GLN A 119 -14.48 17.14 -3.71
C GLN A 119 -12.97 17.01 -3.86
N GLN A 120 -12.22 17.42 -2.84
CA GLN A 120 -10.78 17.25 -2.78
C GLN A 120 -10.40 16.67 -1.42
N PHE A 121 -9.41 15.80 -1.40
CA PHE A 121 -8.81 15.26 -0.20
C PHE A 121 -7.38 14.83 -0.49
N GLN A 122 -6.62 14.59 0.57
CA GLN A 122 -5.25 14.13 0.47
C GLN A 122 -5.07 12.86 1.30
N MET A 123 -4.18 11.99 0.85
CA MET A 123 -3.83 10.76 1.54
C MET A 123 -2.32 10.60 1.59
N PRO A 124 -1.78 9.97 2.65
CA PRO A 124 -0.40 9.53 2.62
C PRO A 124 -0.18 8.61 1.42
N LEU A 125 0.88 8.86 0.66
CA LEU A 125 1.28 7.96 -0.43
C LEU A 125 1.55 6.56 0.13
N SER A 126 2.08 6.46 1.35
CA SER A 126 2.32 5.22 2.09
C SER A 126 1.08 4.72 2.84
N SER A 127 0.67 3.48 2.60
CA SER A 127 -0.35 2.77 3.40
C SER A 127 0.06 1.33 3.66
N SER A 128 -0.19 0.85 4.88
CA SER A 128 0.08 -0.55 5.22
C SER A 128 -0.85 -1.51 4.48
N TRP A 129 -0.27 -2.47 3.77
CA TRP A 129 -1.03 -3.59 3.22
C TRP A 129 -1.29 -4.62 4.30
N THR A 130 -2.51 -5.16 4.30
CA THR A 130 -2.94 -6.23 5.20
C THR A 130 -3.34 -7.45 4.38
N SER A 131 -2.89 -8.64 4.79
CA SER A 131 -3.26 -9.88 4.11
C SER A 131 -4.72 -10.26 4.41
N PHE A 132 -5.41 -10.85 3.45
CA PHE A 132 -6.75 -11.38 3.62
C PHE A 132 -6.95 -12.70 2.85
N SER A 133 -7.81 -13.57 3.38
CA SER A 133 -8.32 -14.76 2.68
C SER A 133 -9.79 -14.59 2.26
N THR A 134 -10.52 -13.73 2.96
CA THR A 134 -11.90 -13.34 2.68
C THR A 134 -11.94 -11.83 2.59
N ASP A 135 -12.66 -11.29 1.60
CA ASP A 135 -12.74 -9.84 1.39
C ASP A 135 -13.13 -9.10 2.68
N PRO A 136 -12.25 -8.23 3.21
CA PRO A 136 -12.44 -7.55 4.49
C PRO A 136 -13.37 -6.33 4.41
N VAL A 137 -13.73 -5.90 3.20
CA VAL A 137 -14.59 -4.75 2.99
C VAL A 137 -15.92 -5.21 2.40
N SER A 138 -17.00 -4.59 2.87
CA SER A 138 -18.34 -4.77 2.34
C SER A 138 -18.84 -3.50 1.66
N GLY A 139 -19.72 -3.67 0.67
CA GLY A 139 -20.31 -2.57 -0.08
C GLY A 139 -19.35 -1.87 -1.05
N GLY A 140 -19.74 -0.68 -1.51
CA GLY A 140 -18.98 0.10 -2.49
C GLY A 140 -19.02 -0.48 -3.91
N TYR A 141 -18.33 0.21 -4.81
CA TYR A 141 -18.24 -0.13 -6.23
C TYR A 141 -16.86 -0.69 -6.54
N ARG A 142 -16.80 -1.94 -7.01
CA ARG A 142 -15.53 -2.62 -7.33
C ARG A 142 -15.19 -2.49 -8.80
N TYR A 143 -13.90 -2.32 -9.07
CA TYR A 143 -13.32 -2.38 -10.40
C TYR A 143 -12.08 -3.27 -10.42
N ASP A 144 -11.98 -4.13 -11.43
CA ASP A 144 -10.94 -5.16 -11.53
C ASP A 144 -10.05 -4.92 -12.75
N SER A 145 -8.73 -5.09 -12.60
CA SER A 145 -7.76 -5.08 -13.69
C SER A 145 -6.64 -6.08 -13.40
N GLY A 146 -6.77 -7.29 -13.96
CA GLY A 146 -5.87 -8.40 -13.63
C GLY A 146 -5.89 -8.71 -12.13
N ASP A 147 -4.71 -8.67 -11.53
CA ASP A 147 -4.49 -8.96 -10.10
C ASP A 147 -4.69 -7.73 -9.19
N VAL A 148 -5.04 -6.56 -9.75
CA VAL A 148 -5.27 -5.32 -8.99
C VAL A 148 -6.76 -4.98 -9.01
N HIS A 149 -7.28 -4.62 -7.83
CA HIS A 149 -8.67 -4.20 -7.69
C HIS A 149 -8.78 -2.86 -6.95
N LEU A 150 -9.76 -2.06 -7.33
CA LEU A 150 -10.13 -0.82 -6.65
C LEU A 150 -11.57 -0.93 -6.19
N ARG A 151 -11.83 -0.61 -4.92
CA ARG A 151 -13.17 -0.42 -4.39
C ARG A 151 -13.36 1.01 -3.93
N ILE A 152 -14.45 1.61 -4.37
CA ILE A 152 -14.82 3.00 -4.06
C ILE A 152 -16.08 2.97 -3.20
N GLY A 153 -15.97 3.40 -1.94
CA GLY A 153 -17.10 3.65 -1.06
C GLY A 153 -17.59 5.09 -1.20
N THR A 154 -18.90 5.27 -1.20
CA THR A 154 -19.53 6.60 -1.29
C THR A 154 -20.53 6.83 -0.17
N GLY A 155 -20.69 8.09 0.24
CA GLY A 155 -21.70 8.54 1.19
C GLY A 155 -22.00 10.02 0.99
N ASN A 156 -23.26 10.42 1.14
CA ASN A 156 -23.70 11.81 1.01
C ASN A 156 -23.22 12.50 -0.28
N GLY A 157 -23.24 11.79 -1.41
CA GLY A 157 -22.82 12.32 -2.72
C GLY A 157 -21.30 12.55 -2.88
N LYS A 158 -20.48 11.90 -2.05
CA LYS A 158 -19.01 12.01 -2.06
C LYS A 158 -18.36 10.63 -1.99
N ILE A 159 -17.09 10.55 -2.37
CA ILE A 159 -16.24 9.39 -2.05
C ILE A 159 -15.88 9.47 -0.56
N THR A 160 -16.08 8.39 0.17
CA THR A 160 -15.80 8.28 1.62
C THR A 160 -14.80 7.19 1.95
N ARG A 161 -14.49 6.31 1.00
CA ARG A 161 -13.52 5.23 1.19
C ARG A 161 -12.89 4.83 -0.14
N LEU A 162 -11.60 4.57 -0.13
CA LEU A 162 -10.87 3.93 -1.21
C LEU A 162 -10.16 2.71 -0.66
N THR A 163 -10.32 1.57 -1.33
CA THR A 163 -9.63 0.34 -0.97
C THR A 163 -8.96 -0.23 -2.21
N TRP A 164 -7.64 -0.39 -2.16
CA TRP A 164 -6.90 -1.10 -3.17
C TRP A 164 -6.67 -2.54 -2.74
N TYR A 165 -6.63 -3.45 -3.71
CA TYR A 165 -6.37 -4.86 -3.51
C TYR A 165 -5.32 -5.36 -4.48
N GLN A 166 -4.55 -6.34 -4.05
CA GLN A 166 -3.72 -7.19 -4.90
C GLN A 166 -3.97 -8.66 -4.58
N THR A 167 -4.15 -9.49 -5.60
CA THR A 167 -4.17 -10.95 -5.45
C THR A 167 -2.94 -11.53 -6.13
N LEU A 168 -1.94 -11.90 -5.32
CA LEU A 168 -0.62 -12.27 -5.83
C LEU A 168 -0.34 -13.76 -5.59
N PRO A 169 0.49 -14.42 -6.41
CA PRO A 169 0.96 -15.77 -6.11
C PRO A 169 1.55 -15.87 -4.70
N THR A 170 1.29 -16.99 -4.01
CA THR A 170 1.79 -17.20 -2.65
C THR A 170 3.31 -17.02 -2.58
N GLY A 171 3.78 -16.22 -1.61
CA GLY A 171 5.19 -15.90 -1.43
C GLY A 171 5.64 -14.60 -2.08
N GLN A 172 4.78 -13.91 -2.84
CA GLN A 172 5.01 -12.53 -3.27
C GLN A 172 4.45 -11.54 -2.25
N SER A 173 5.11 -10.38 -2.15
CA SER A 173 4.66 -9.25 -1.34
C SER A 173 3.88 -8.26 -2.19
N PRO A 174 2.92 -7.53 -1.60
CA PRO A 174 2.28 -6.41 -2.27
C PRO A 174 3.31 -5.34 -2.66
N ALA A 175 2.91 -4.49 -3.60
CA ALA A 175 3.74 -3.40 -4.07
C ALA A 175 2.88 -2.20 -4.45
N ASN A 176 3.54 -1.05 -4.63
CA ASN A 176 2.86 0.14 -5.10
C ASN A 176 2.18 -0.09 -6.44
N ILE A 177 0.97 0.44 -6.58
CA ILE A 177 0.20 0.32 -7.81
C ILE A 177 0.60 1.47 -8.73
N THR A 178 0.69 1.16 -10.02
CA THR A 178 0.68 2.19 -11.04
C THR A 178 -0.55 1.96 -11.93
N PRO A 179 -1.71 2.56 -11.59
CA PRO A 179 -2.92 2.34 -12.36
C PRO A 179 -2.74 2.80 -13.81
N ASN A 180 -3.04 1.92 -14.76
CA ASN A 180 -3.05 2.25 -16.17
C ASN A 180 -4.03 1.33 -16.91
N GLY A 181 -4.64 1.85 -17.96
CA GLY A 181 -5.62 1.10 -18.74
C GLY A 181 -6.96 0.99 -18.04
N THR A 182 -7.76 0.00 -18.44
CA THR A 182 -9.16 -0.11 -18.04
C THR A 182 -9.33 -1.06 -16.87
N PHE A 183 -10.02 -0.59 -15.85
CA PHE A 183 -10.56 -1.37 -14.75
C PHE A 183 -12.04 -1.61 -15.01
N THR A 184 -12.43 -2.88 -15.06
CA THR A 184 -13.79 -3.29 -15.42
C THR A 184 -14.68 -3.27 -14.20
N ALA A 185 -15.86 -2.66 -14.32
CA ALA A 185 -16.85 -2.64 -13.24
C ALA A 185 -17.26 -4.07 -12.87
N SER A 186 -17.30 -4.34 -11.56
CA SER A 186 -17.47 -5.69 -11.04
C SER A 186 -18.26 -5.65 -9.74
N SER A 187 -18.80 -6.79 -9.32
CA SER A 187 -19.69 -6.88 -8.15
C SER A 187 -19.30 -8.02 -7.21
N GLY A 188 -19.74 -7.89 -5.96
CA GLY A 188 -19.46 -8.87 -4.91
C GLY A 188 -18.06 -8.75 -4.30
N ALA A 189 -17.64 -9.83 -3.65
CA ALA A 189 -16.41 -9.91 -2.86
C ALA A 189 -15.19 -10.21 -3.74
N VAL A 190 -14.05 -9.58 -3.46
CA VAL A 190 -12.75 -9.93 -4.05
C VAL A 190 -12.43 -11.36 -3.63
N THR A 191 -12.17 -12.21 -4.61
CA THR A 191 -11.87 -13.64 -4.37
C THR A 191 -10.37 -13.84 -4.52
N VAL A 192 -9.75 -14.52 -3.56
CA VAL A 192 -8.34 -14.92 -3.65
C VAL A 192 -8.27 -16.27 -4.37
N PRO A 193 -7.66 -16.36 -5.56
CA PRO A 193 -7.55 -17.62 -6.28
C PRO A 193 -6.70 -18.65 -5.51
N SER A 194 -6.89 -19.93 -5.81
CA SER A 194 -6.02 -20.99 -5.29
C SER A 194 -4.57 -20.74 -5.69
N GLY A 195 -3.63 -20.93 -4.74
CA GLY A 195 -2.20 -20.65 -4.94
C GLY A 195 -1.83 -19.16 -4.89
N SER A 196 -2.74 -18.30 -4.45
CA SER A 196 -2.53 -16.86 -4.26
C SER A 196 -2.76 -16.42 -2.81
N ALA A 197 -2.29 -15.22 -2.47
CA ALA A 197 -2.59 -14.47 -1.26
C ALA A 197 -3.23 -13.13 -1.63
N GLY A 198 -4.24 -12.71 -0.86
CA GLY A 198 -4.86 -11.41 -1.01
C GLY A 198 -4.20 -10.37 -0.10
N TYR A 199 -4.02 -9.16 -0.60
CA TYR A 199 -3.58 -8.00 0.17
C TYR A 199 -4.50 -6.83 -0.10
N TYR A 200 -4.80 -6.03 0.92
CA TYR A 200 -5.57 -4.79 0.75
C TYR A 200 -4.94 -3.63 1.51
N ALA A 201 -5.10 -2.43 0.95
CA ALA A 201 -4.80 -1.16 1.60
C ALA A 201 -6.10 -0.33 1.61
N ASP A 202 -6.56 0.03 2.80
CA ASP A 202 -7.85 0.68 3.00
C ASP A 202 -7.70 2.09 3.56
N SER A 203 -8.49 3.01 3.04
CA SER A 203 -8.40 4.43 3.38
C SER A 203 -9.78 5.04 3.51
N THR A 204 -10.09 5.48 4.72
CA THR A 204 -11.32 6.22 5.02
C THR A 204 -11.06 7.72 4.82
N ILE A 205 -11.97 8.37 4.10
CA ILE A 205 -11.91 9.80 3.78
C ILE A 205 -12.92 10.52 4.67
N GLN A 206 -12.41 11.48 5.45
CA GLN A 206 -13.21 12.33 6.36
C GLN A 206 -13.77 13.56 5.64
#